data_AF-A0A2T4VG35-F1
#
_entry.id   AF-A0A2T4VG35-F1
#
_cell.length_a   1.000
_cell.length_b   1.000
_cell.length_c   1.000
_cell.angle_alpha   90.00
_cell.angle_beta   90.00
_cell.angle_gamma   90.00
#
_symmetry.space_group_name_H-M   'P 1'
#
loop_
_entity.id
_entity.type
_entity.pdbx_description
1 polymer ?
#
loop_
_entity_poly.entity_id
_entity_poly.type
_entity_poly.pdbx_seq_one_letter_code
_entity_poly.pdbx_strand_id
1 'polypeptide(L)'
;MSFLSRRFLGREETLLEEVLRNLHHLLNAKRGAASFLPGFGLSETGFRTAEEMLGQLGAEIRENIRLYEPRVEVTEIEEDYEGENGRLRLVVHCRLRHTAEPLSVLIDPYTRAMAVAPQTQPEEEE
;
A
#
# COMPACT_ATOMS: atom_id res chain seq x y z
N MET A 1 17.29 -3.15 -6.32
CA MET A 1 18.01 -4.36 -6.80
C MET A 1 18.59 -5.20 -5.65
N SER A 2 17.79 -5.57 -4.62
CA SER A 2 18.30 -6.32 -3.43
C SER A 2 17.52 -7.62 -3.12
N PHE A 3 16.52 -7.96 -3.93
CA PHE A 3 15.63 -9.10 -3.67
C PHE A 3 16.19 -10.44 -4.17
N LEU A 4 16.99 -10.44 -5.24
CA LEU A 4 17.54 -11.67 -5.82
C LEU A 4 18.66 -12.29 -4.97
N SER A 5 19.39 -11.49 -4.18
CA SER A 5 20.53 -11.98 -3.38
C SER A 5 20.11 -12.64 -2.07
N ARG A 6 19.00 -12.21 -1.44
CA ARG A 6 18.57 -12.77 -0.13
C ARG A 6 18.03 -14.19 -0.23
N ARG A 7 17.28 -14.51 -1.30
CA ARG A 7 16.68 -15.84 -1.47
C ARG A 7 17.73 -16.93 -1.72
N PHE A 8 18.91 -16.56 -2.24
CA PHE A 8 20.07 -17.45 -2.39
C PHE A 8 20.84 -17.70 -1.08
N LEU A 9 20.65 -16.86 -0.05
CA LEU A 9 21.39 -16.91 1.21
C LEU A 9 20.69 -17.74 2.31
N GLY A 10 19.57 -18.40 2.01
CA GLY A 10 18.85 -19.22 2.99
C GLY A 10 18.26 -18.44 4.18
N ARG A 11 18.15 -17.11 4.07
CA ARG A 11 17.42 -16.30 5.04
C ARG A 11 15.93 -16.46 4.79
N GLU A 12 15.22 -16.97 5.79
CA GLU A 12 13.76 -16.90 5.83
C GLU A 12 13.35 -15.42 5.86
N GLU A 13 12.47 -15.03 4.94
CA GLU A 13 11.86 -13.70 4.98
C GLU A 13 10.99 -13.60 6.24
N THR A 14 11.02 -12.45 6.89
CA THR A 14 10.09 -12.18 7.99
C THR A 14 8.67 -12.04 7.44
N LEU A 15 7.65 -12.32 8.26
CA LEU A 15 6.24 -12.17 7.88
C LEU A 15 5.94 -10.76 7.31
N LEU A 16 6.53 -9.73 7.91
CA LEU A 16 6.38 -8.35 7.45
C LEU A 16 6.96 -8.14 6.04
N GLU A 17 8.13 -8.70 5.76
CA GLU A 17 8.76 -8.61 4.42
C GLU A 17 7.92 -9.31 3.35
N GLU A 18 7.32 -10.47 3.67
CA GLU A 18 6.42 -11.17 2.75
C GLU A 18 5.16 -10.36 2.44
N VAL A 19 4.56 -9.76 3.47
CA VAL A 19 3.37 -8.91 3.35
C VAL A 19 3.70 -7.68 2.51
N LEU A 20 4.80 -6.97 2.82
CA LEU A 20 5.22 -5.78 2.07
C LEU A 20 5.50 -6.12 0.60
N ARG A 21 6.12 -7.27 0.33
CA ARG A 21 6.31 -7.74 -1.03
C ARG A 21 4.98 -7.98 -1.75
N ASN A 22 4.03 -8.65 -1.09
CA ASN A 22 2.73 -8.91 -1.71
C ASN A 22 1.96 -7.61 -1.97
N LEU A 23 1.94 -6.69 -1.01
CA LEU A 23 1.36 -5.35 -1.18
C LEU A 23 2.01 -4.59 -2.34
N HIS A 24 3.34 -4.63 -2.47
CA HIS A 24 4.04 -4.03 -3.59
C HIS A 24 3.56 -4.59 -4.94
N HIS A 25 3.41 -5.91 -5.06
CA HIS A 25 2.90 -6.54 -6.29
C HIS A 25 1.44 -6.19 -6.56
N LEU A 26 0.61 -6.19 -5.52
CA LEU A 26 -0.81 -5.88 -5.60
C LEU A 26 -1.06 -4.44 -6.09
N LEU A 27 -0.34 -3.48 -5.53
CA LEU A 27 -0.50 -2.06 -5.87
C LEU A 27 0.10 -1.70 -7.23
N ASN A 28 1.11 -2.43 -7.69
CA ASN A 28 1.69 -2.24 -9.03
C ASN A 28 0.95 -3.01 -10.12
N ALA A 29 0.08 -3.95 -9.76
CA ALA A 29 -0.72 -4.67 -10.71
C ALA A 29 -1.80 -3.76 -11.33
N LYS A 30 -1.98 -3.88 -12.64
CA LYS A 30 -3.04 -3.18 -13.37
C LYS A 30 -4.36 -3.93 -13.25
N ARG A 31 -5.41 -3.23 -12.83
CA ARG A 31 -6.76 -3.81 -12.74
C ARG A 31 -7.23 -4.33 -14.08
N GLY A 32 -7.77 -5.55 -14.09
CA GLY A 32 -8.23 -6.24 -15.30
C GLY A 32 -7.13 -6.88 -16.16
N ALA A 33 -5.85 -6.77 -15.80
CA ALA A 33 -4.76 -7.46 -16.53
C ALA A 33 -4.69 -8.97 -16.22
N ALA A 34 -5.24 -9.40 -15.09
CA ALA A 34 -5.32 -10.81 -14.72
C ALA A 34 -6.60 -11.46 -15.27
N SER A 35 -6.45 -12.38 -16.23
CA SER A 35 -7.57 -13.01 -16.94
C SER A 35 -8.62 -13.70 -16.05
N PHE A 36 -8.21 -14.17 -14.87
CA PHE A 36 -9.08 -14.86 -13.91
C PHE A 36 -9.43 -14.04 -12.67
N LEU A 37 -8.84 -12.85 -12.51
CA LEU A 37 -9.02 -11.97 -11.35
C LEU A 37 -9.30 -10.54 -11.82
N PRO A 38 -10.52 -10.25 -12.30
CA PRO A 38 -10.84 -8.95 -12.90
C PRO A 38 -10.74 -7.79 -11.90
N GLY A 39 -10.89 -8.05 -10.60
CA GLY A 39 -10.75 -7.07 -9.52
C GLY A 39 -9.33 -6.86 -9.00
N PHE A 40 -8.35 -7.63 -9.46
CA PHE A 40 -6.98 -7.59 -8.93
C PHE A 40 -6.19 -6.42 -9.51
N GLY A 41 -5.62 -5.60 -8.64
CA GLY A 41 -4.82 -4.44 -8.99
C GLY A 41 -5.59 -3.12 -8.95
N LEU A 42 -4.92 -2.05 -9.38
CA LEU A 42 -5.45 -0.68 -9.37
C LEU A 42 -5.77 -0.18 -10.77
N SER A 43 -6.83 0.61 -10.88
CA SER A 43 -7.22 1.32 -12.09
C SER A 43 -6.18 2.40 -12.45
N GLU A 44 -6.03 2.70 -13.74
CA GLU A 44 -5.02 3.64 -14.27
C GLU A 44 -5.62 4.87 -14.95
N THR A 45 -6.87 4.78 -15.40
CA THR A 45 -7.48 5.77 -16.29
C THR A 45 -8.93 6.00 -15.93
N GLY A 46 -9.50 7.10 -16.41
CA GLY A 46 -10.93 7.41 -16.25
C GLY A 46 -11.25 8.47 -15.20
N PHE A 47 -10.25 9.01 -14.51
CA PHE A 47 -10.43 10.04 -13.50
C PHE A 47 -10.62 11.43 -14.14
N ARG A 48 -11.62 12.18 -13.67
CA ARG A 48 -11.89 13.55 -14.14
C ARG A 48 -11.24 14.60 -13.24
N THR A 49 -10.98 14.27 -11.99
CA THR A 49 -10.35 15.13 -10.98
C THR A 49 -9.37 14.32 -10.13
N ALA A 50 -8.44 15.02 -9.45
CA ALA A 50 -7.53 14.38 -8.50
C ALA A 50 -8.28 13.78 -7.30
N GLU A 51 -9.30 14.47 -6.78
CA GLU A 51 -10.14 13.98 -5.68
C GLU A 51 -10.88 12.68 -6.06
N GLU A 52 -11.45 12.60 -7.26
CA GLU A 52 -12.08 11.38 -7.76
C GLU A 52 -11.07 10.22 -7.89
N MET A 53 -9.86 10.52 -8.36
CA MET A 53 -8.77 9.55 -8.44
C MET A 53 -8.42 9.00 -7.06
N LEU A 54 -8.27 9.86 -6.05
CA LEU A 54 -7.94 9.45 -4.69
C LEU A 54 -9.05 8.64 -4.04
N GLY A 55 -10.29 9.11 -4.14
CA GLY A 55 -11.45 8.41 -3.59
C GLY A 55 -11.59 7.01 -4.18
N GLN A 56 -11.43 6.90 -5.50
CA GLN A 56 -11.48 5.61 -6.17
C GLN A 56 -10.27 4.74 -5.81
N LEU A 57 -9.04 5.25 -5.89
CA LEU A 57 -7.84 4.49 -5.53
C LEU A 57 -7.88 4.01 -4.08
N GLY A 58 -8.29 4.85 -3.14
CA GLY A 58 -8.44 4.46 -1.73
C GLY A 58 -9.46 3.34 -1.54
N ALA A 59 -10.59 3.40 -2.24
CA ALA A 59 -11.59 2.32 -2.23
C ALA A 59 -11.03 1.01 -2.83
N GLU A 60 -10.33 1.11 -3.97
CA GLU A 60 -9.71 -0.03 -4.63
C GLU A 60 -8.59 -0.66 -3.80
N ILE A 61 -7.75 0.15 -3.15
CA ILE A 61 -6.70 -0.31 -2.25
C ILE A 61 -7.32 -1.08 -1.09
N ARG A 62 -8.35 -0.52 -0.45
CA ARG A 62 -9.06 -1.19 0.66
C ARG A 62 -9.68 -2.51 0.21
N GLU A 63 -10.31 -2.54 -0.96
CA GLU A 63 -10.87 -3.76 -1.55
C GLU A 63 -9.78 -4.81 -1.83
N ASN A 64 -8.72 -4.40 -2.52
CA ASN A 64 -7.62 -5.27 -2.91
C ASN A 64 -6.91 -5.87 -1.68
N ILE A 65 -6.58 -5.07 -0.67
CA ILE A 65 -5.94 -5.57 0.56
C ILE A 65 -6.86 -6.55 1.27
N ARG A 66 -8.15 -6.24 1.39
CA ARG A 66 -9.13 -7.14 2.01
C ARG A 66 -9.23 -8.49 1.31
N LEU A 67 -9.16 -8.52 -0.02
CA LEU A 67 -9.34 -9.74 -0.83
C LEU A 67 -8.04 -10.54 -1.01
N TYR A 68 -6.89 -9.86 -1.13
CA TYR A 68 -5.65 -10.46 -1.60
C TYR A 68 -4.50 -10.41 -0.58
N GLU A 69 -4.65 -9.67 0.52
CA GLU A 69 -3.71 -9.69 1.66
C GLU A 69 -4.46 -9.66 3.01
N PRO A 70 -5.21 -10.73 3.36
CA PRO A 70 -6.07 -10.75 4.54
C PRO A 70 -5.29 -10.71 5.87
N ARG A 71 -3.96 -10.93 5.85
CA ARG A 71 -3.10 -10.81 7.04
C ARG A 71 -2.97 -9.35 7.48
N VAL A 72 -3.29 -8.40 6.61
CA VAL A 72 -3.30 -6.97 6.87
C VAL A 72 -4.74 -6.49 7.04
N GLU A 73 -4.94 -5.60 8.00
CA GLU A 73 -6.19 -4.87 8.16
C GLU A 73 -5.93 -3.38 7.98
N VAL A 74 -6.60 -2.78 6.99
CA VAL A 74 -6.56 -1.33 6.78
C VAL A 74 -7.42 -0.67 7.87
N THR A 75 -6.80 0.20 8.67
CA THR A 75 -7.49 0.98 9.70
C THR A 75 -7.97 2.30 9.12
N GLU A 76 -7.12 2.96 8.34
CA GLU A 76 -7.39 4.30 7.82
C GLU A 76 -6.64 4.55 6.50
N ILE A 77 -7.18 5.44 5.67
CA ILE A 77 -6.50 5.91 4.46
C ILE A 77 -6.65 7.43 4.46
N GLU A 78 -5.53 8.13 4.51
CA GLU A 78 -5.46 9.59 4.50
C GLU A 78 -4.80 10.09 3.23
N GLU A 79 -5.06 11.35 2.93
CA GLU A 79 -4.43 12.09 1.84
C GLU A 79 -3.35 13.00 2.45
N ASP A 80 -2.11 12.84 2.01
CA ASP A 80 -0.98 13.66 2.45
C ASP A 80 -0.42 14.45 1.25
N TYR A 81 0.04 15.67 1.51
CA TYR A 81 0.63 16.55 0.50
C TYR A 81 2.09 16.77 0.86
N GLU A 82 3.01 16.15 0.10
CA GLU A 82 4.44 16.25 0.38
C GLU A 82 4.99 17.64 0.01
N GLY A 83 5.31 18.42 1.04
CA GLY A 83 6.14 19.64 0.97
C GLY A 83 5.60 20.76 0.08
N GLU A 84 6.46 21.75 -0.22
CA GLU A 84 6.11 22.93 -1.04
C GLU A 84 5.70 22.58 -2.49
N ASN A 85 5.99 21.35 -2.95
CA ASN A 85 5.69 20.89 -4.29
C ASN A 85 4.24 20.41 -4.46
N GLY A 86 3.49 20.25 -3.36
CA GLY A 86 2.08 19.84 -3.38
C GLY A 86 1.84 18.46 -3.97
N ARG A 87 2.84 17.56 -3.90
CA ARG A 87 2.70 16.21 -4.44
C ARG A 87 1.82 15.37 -3.52
N LEU A 88 0.68 15.00 -4.05
CA LEU A 88 -0.34 14.20 -3.40
C LEU A 88 0.12 12.76 -3.17
N ARG A 89 -0.12 12.24 -1.98
CA ARG A 89 0.18 10.87 -1.53
C ARG A 89 -1.02 10.31 -0.79
N LEU A 90 -1.16 8.99 -0.83
CA LEU A 90 -2.09 8.27 0.04
C LEU A 90 -1.29 7.62 1.17
N VAL A 91 -1.70 7.87 2.41
CA VAL A 91 -1.15 7.22 3.59
C VAL A 91 -2.13 6.13 4.00
N VAL A 92 -1.73 4.87 3.83
CA VAL A 92 -2.54 3.71 4.21
C VAL A 92 -2.07 3.23 5.56
N HIS A 93 -2.83 3.56 6.60
CA HIS A 93 -2.63 3.02 7.93
C HIS A 93 -3.24 1.62 7.99
N CYS A 94 -2.43 0.68 8.40
CA CYS A 94 -2.84 -0.71 8.53
C CYS A 94 -2.19 -1.35 9.75
N ARG A 95 -2.71 -2.51 10.13
CA ARG A 95 -2.17 -3.35 11.19
C ARG A 95 -2.05 -4.78 10.73
N LEU A 96 -1.00 -5.45 11.17
CA LEU A 96 -0.89 -6.91 10.98
C LEU A 96 -1.85 -7.61 11.93
N ARG A 97 -2.71 -8.48 11.42
CA ARG A 97 -3.72 -9.18 12.26
C ARG A 97 -3.09 -10.07 13.33
N HIS A 98 -1.93 -10.67 13.02
CA HIS A 98 -1.27 -11.62 13.93
C HIS A 98 -0.53 -10.95 15.08
N THR A 99 0.17 -9.85 14.81
CA THR A 99 1.01 -9.16 15.80
C THR A 99 0.35 -7.90 16.37
N ALA A 100 -0.74 -7.43 15.75
CA ALA A 100 -1.35 -6.12 15.99
C ALA A 100 -0.38 -4.94 15.78
N GLU A 101 0.77 -5.18 15.13
CA GLU A 101 1.74 -4.13 14.86
C GLU A 101 1.19 -3.14 13.82
N PRO A 102 1.21 -1.84 14.12
CA PRO A 102 0.79 -0.81 13.19
C PRO A 102 1.85 -0.60 12.10
N LEU A 103 1.39 -0.32 10.88
CA LEU A 103 2.19 -0.14 9.69
C LEU A 103 1.57 0.98 8.85
N SER A 104 2.38 1.96 8.45
CA SER A 104 1.95 3.00 7.52
C SER A 104 2.62 2.78 6.18
N VAL A 105 1.82 2.74 5.13
CA VAL A 105 2.30 2.58 3.76
C VAL A 105 1.96 3.85 2.98
N LEU A 106 3.00 4.55 2.54
CA LEU A 106 2.89 5.70 1.66
C LEU A 106 2.80 5.22 0.22
N ILE A 107 1.81 5.72 -0.52
CA ILE A 107 1.57 5.39 -1.91
C ILE A 107 1.48 6.69 -2.71
N ASP A 108 2.35 6.82 -3.71
CA ASP A 108 2.22 7.85 -4.73
C ASP A 108 1.18 7.40 -5.76
N PRO A 109 0.05 8.11 -5.94
CA PRO A 109 -1.04 7.66 -6.81
C PRO A 109 -0.66 7.71 -8.30
N TYR A 110 0.36 8.48 -8.68
CA TYR A 110 0.79 8.63 -10.07
C TYR A 110 1.87 7.62 -10.45
N THR A 111 2.84 7.40 -9.55
CA THR A 111 3.98 6.51 -9.83
C THR A 111 3.79 5.11 -9.26
N ARG A 112 2.81 4.91 -8.38
CA ARG A 112 2.61 3.68 -7.58
C ARG A 112 3.82 3.31 -6.74
N ALA A 113 4.74 4.27 -6.54
CA ALA A 113 5.85 4.09 -5.64
C ALA A 113 5.29 3.90 -4.24
N MET A 114 5.73 2.81 -3.62
CA MET A 114 5.34 2.44 -2.27
C MET A 114 6.53 2.61 -1.34
N ALA A 115 6.35 3.31 -0.24
CA ALA A 115 7.32 3.42 0.83
C ALA A 115 6.66 3.04 2.16
N VAL A 116 7.44 2.47 3.08
CA VAL A 116 6.99 2.22 4.44
C VAL A 116 7.38 3.42 5.28
N ALA A 117 6.39 4.05 5.91
CA ALA A 117 6.65 5.08 6.91
C ALA A 117 6.75 4.41 8.29
N PRO A 118 7.81 4.70 9.08
CA PRO A 118 7.79 4.38 10.49
C PRO A 118 6.63 5.15 11.14
N GLN A 119 5.82 4.47 11.94
CA GLN A 119 4.82 5.15 12.77
C GLN A 119 5.58 6.06 13.73
N THR A 120 5.45 7.37 13.56
CA THR A 120 5.81 8.29 14.64
C THR A 120 4.63 8.19 15.59
N GLN A 121 4.81 7.53 16.73
CA GLN A 121 3.82 7.64 17.79
C GLN A 121 3.65 9.14 18.05
N PRO A 122 2.40 9.69 18.06
CA PRO A 122 2.23 11.02 18.59
C PRO A 122 2.76 10.97 20.02
N GLU A 123 3.80 11.74 20.30
CA GLU A 123 4.26 11.97 21.67
C GLU A 123 3.03 12.46 22.44
N GLU A 124 2.59 11.68 23.42
CA GLU A 124 1.60 12.14 24.40
C GLU A 124 2.22 13.38 25.07
N GLU A 125 1.76 14.57 24.69
CA GLU A 125 2.04 15.80 25.42
C GLU A 125 1.37 15.68 26.80
N GLU A 126 2.18 15.36 27.82
CA GLU A 126 1.84 15.51 29.25
C GLU A 126 1.71 16.99 29.67
#